data_AF-A0A2S2PUF8-F1
#
_entry.id   AF-A0A2S2PUF8-F1
#
_cell.length_a   1.000
_cell.length_b   1.000
_cell.length_c   1.000
_cell.angle_alpha   90.00
_cell.angle_beta   90.00
_cell.angle_gamma   90.00
#
_symmetry.space_group_name_H-M   'P 1'
#
loop_
_entity.id
_entity.type
_entity.pdbx_description
1 polymer ?
#
loop_
_entity_poly.entity_id
_entity_poly.type
_entity_poly.pdbx_seq_one_letter_code
_entity_poly.pdbx_strand_id
1 'polypeptide(L)'
;VFNYTLHERCDTSPDQRSCELLVLEDGSPFCEWNYNGLGFQYQLLAGPAFIAVYSIVGVFFGMAADKFNRVRLLSLCTLISAAAIGLIGMATSYWHLILLRIMLAIGEAGTNPLSTGILSDLFSEEKRGLVMAIFNWGIYAGIGLAFP
;
A
#
# COMPACT_ATOMS: atom_id res chain seq x y z
N VAL A 1 19.95 11.44 -24.42
CA VAL A 1 19.96 9.96 -24.57
C VAL A 1 21.42 9.56 -24.67
N PHE A 2 22.09 9.35 -23.54
CA PHE A 2 23.48 8.94 -23.54
C PHE A 2 23.54 7.42 -23.58
N ASN A 3 24.04 6.87 -24.70
CA ASN A 3 24.33 5.46 -24.88
C ASN A 3 25.63 5.14 -24.13
N TYR A 4 25.54 4.83 -22.84
CA TYR A 4 26.64 4.21 -22.11
C TYR A 4 26.32 2.72 -22.02
N THR A 5 26.93 1.92 -22.89
CA THR A 5 26.81 0.46 -22.87
C THR A 5 27.62 -0.10 -21.71
N LEU A 6 26.98 -0.29 -20.56
CA LEU A 6 27.48 -1.17 -19.50
C LEU A 6 27.54 -2.60 -20.04
N HIS A 7 28.74 -3.17 -20.16
CA HIS A 7 28.91 -4.56 -20.62
C HIS A 7 28.53 -5.57 -19.51
N GLU A 8 28.60 -5.17 -18.24
CA GLU A 8 28.21 -5.99 -17.08
C GLU A 8 27.32 -5.18 -16.13
N ARG A 9 26.19 -5.78 -15.71
CA ARG A 9 25.29 -5.21 -14.69
C ARG A 9 25.82 -5.62 -13.31
N CYS A 10 25.76 -4.72 -12.32
CA CYS A 10 26.15 -5.06 -10.94
C CYS A 10 25.36 -6.23 -10.34
N ASP A 11 24.20 -6.58 -10.91
CA ASP A 11 23.35 -7.70 -10.53
C ASP A 11 24.06 -9.07 -10.67
N THR A 12 25.10 -9.17 -11.50
CA THR A 12 25.91 -10.40 -11.67
C THR A 12 27.16 -10.42 -10.80
N SER A 13 27.42 -9.37 -10.02
CA SER A 13 28.63 -9.25 -9.20
C SER A 13 28.41 -9.83 -7.80
N PRO A 14 29.31 -10.69 -7.30
CA PRO A 14 29.13 -11.36 -6.01
C PRO A 14 29.39 -10.46 -4.80
N ASP A 15 30.01 -9.28 -4.98
CA ASP A 15 30.44 -8.42 -3.87
C ASP A 15 30.31 -6.93 -4.19
N GLN A 16 29.95 -6.10 -3.19
CA GLN A 16 29.66 -4.68 -3.38
C GLN A 16 30.88 -3.89 -3.89
N ARG A 17 32.08 -4.25 -3.41
CA ARG A 17 33.35 -3.65 -3.86
C ARG A 17 33.62 -3.91 -5.34
N SER A 18 33.18 -5.04 -5.87
CA SER A 18 33.37 -5.38 -7.28
C SER A 18 32.43 -4.60 -8.20
N CYS A 19 31.26 -4.17 -7.72
CA CYS A 19 30.38 -3.24 -8.43
C CYS A 19 30.91 -1.80 -8.37
N GLU A 20 31.44 -1.35 -7.23
CA GLU A 20 32.04 -0.01 -7.07
C GLU A 20 33.31 0.21 -7.92
N LEU A 21 33.94 -0.87 -8.37
CA LEU A 21 35.09 -0.86 -9.29
C LEU A 21 34.71 -0.85 -10.77
N LEU A 22 33.41 -0.85 -11.12
CA LEU A 22 32.98 -0.71 -12.51
C LEU A 22 33.15 0.74 -12.96
N VAL A 23 33.86 0.90 -14.07
CA VAL A 23 34.27 2.19 -14.62
C VAL A 23 33.66 2.36 -16.00
N LEU A 24 33.15 3.56 -16.29
CA LEU A 24 32.72 3.95 -17.64
C LEU A 24 33.93 4.07 -18.59
N GLU A 25 33.72 4.13 -19.91
CA GLU A 25 34.81 4.29 -20.90
C GLU A 25 35.67 5.56 -20.66
N ASP A 26 35.15 6.55 -19.93
CA ASP A 26 35.83 7.79 -19.57
C ASP A 26 36.70 7.68 -18.29
N GLY A 27 36.77 6.51 -17.65
CA GLY A 27 37.54 6.30 -16.44
C GLY A 27 36.83 6.72 -15.14
N SER A 28 35.57 7.17 -15.20
CA SER A 28 34.81 7.53 -14.00
C SER A 28 34.12 6.32 -13.35
N PRO A 29 34.20 6.16 -12.01
CA PRO A 29 33.51 5.08 -11.32
C PRO A 29 31.99 5.31 -11.38
N PHE A 30 31.24 4.26 -11.71
CA PHE A 30 29.79 4.32 -11.87
C PHE A 30 29.10 3.32 -10.96
N CYS A 31 28.34 3.83 -9.99
CA CYS A 31 27.50 3.02 -9.10
C CYS A 31 26.05 3.49 -9.24
N GLU A 32 25.25 2.77 -10.02
CA GLU A 32 23.81 3.02 -10.12
C GLU A 32 23.04 1.96 -9.35
N TRP A 33 22.31 2.39 -8.32
CA TRP A 33 21.36 1.54 -7.63
C TRP A 33 20.13 1.35 -8.51
N ASN A 34 20.07 0.25 -9.24
CA ASN A 34 18.93 -0.09 -10.07
C ASN A 34 17.76 -0.60 -9.21
N TYR A 35 17.05 0.31 -8.54
CA TYR A 35 15.76 0.00 -7.91
C TYR A 35 14.67 -0.08 -8.98
N ASN A 36 14.68 -1.15 -9.76
CA ASN A 36 13.66 -1.39 -10.79
C ASN A 36 12.27 -1.75 -10.22
N GLY A 37 12.13 -1.91 -8.90
CA GLY A 37 10.88 -2.34 -8.26
C GLY A 37 10.47 -3.78 -8.61
N LEU A 38 11.35 -4.56 -9.26
CA LEU A 38 11.11 -5.94 -9.68
C LEU A 38 11.56 -6.98 -8.65
N GLY A 39 12.10 -6.54 -7.51
CA GLY A 39 12.49 -7.43 -6.43
C GLY A 39 11.29 -8.17 -5.83
N PHE A 40 11.41 -9.49 -5.69
CA PHE A 40 10.34 -10.36 -5.16
C PHE A 40 9.80 -9.88 -3.80
N GLN A 41 10.68 -9.46 -2.90
CA GLN A 41 10.30 -8.97 -1.56
C GLN A 41 9.44 -7.71 -1.62
N TYR A 42 9.77 -6.78 -2.54
CA TYR A 42 8.99 -5.56 -2.75
C TYR A 42 7.64 -5.87 -3.39
N GLN A 43 7.61 -6.71 -4.42
CA GLN A 43 6.38 -7.12 -5.10
C GLN A 43 5.42 -7.82 -4.14
N LEU A 44 5.93 -8.71 -3.29
CA LEU A 44 5.15 -9.41 -2.26
C LEU A 44 4.51 -8.43 -1.26
N LEU A 45 5.28 -7.42 -0.83
CA LEU A 45 4.83 -6.41 0.11
C LEU A 45 3.81 -5.43 -0.52
N ALA A 46 4.06 -5.03 -1.77
CA ALA A 46 3.24 -4.05 -2.48
C ALA A 46 1.85 -4.58 -2.82
N GLY A 47 1.74 -5.86 -3.22
CA GLY A 47 0.48 -6.45 -3.68
C GLY A 47 -0.04 -7.59 -2.80
N PRO A 48 0.48 -8.82 -2.94
CA PRO A 48 -0.15 -10.03 -2.40
C PRO A 48 -0.36 -10.01 -0.88
N ALA A 49 0.62 -9.50 -0.12
CA ALA A 49 0.51 -9.44 1.35
C ALA A 49 -0.69 -8.61 1.82
N PHE A 50 -0.99 -7.52 1.11
CA PHE A 50 -2.14 -6.67 1.42
C PHE A 50 -3.44 -7.31 0.91
N ILE A 51 -3.48 -7.69 -0.37
CA ILE A 51 -4.71 -8.15 -1.03
C ILE A 51 -5.24 -9.44 -0.40
N ALA A 52 -4.37 -10.41 -0.11
CA ALA A 52 -4.80 -11.69 0.44
C ALA A 52 -5.51 -11.51 1.80
N VAL A 53 -4.95 -10.68 2.66
CA VAL A 53 -5.55 -10.38 3.97
C VAL A 53 -6.81 -9.54 3.81
N TYR A 54 -6.75 -8.49 2.99
CA TYR A 54 -7.89 -7.60 2.74
C TYR A 54 -9.12 -8.38 2.25
N SER A 55 -8.95 -9.30 1.30
CA SER A 55 -10.06 -10.11 0.76
C SER A 55 -10.68 -11.03 1.80
N ILE A 56 -9.86 -11.75 2.57
CA ILE A 56 -10.35 -12.67 3.61
C ILE A 56 -11.08 -11.89 4.70
N VAL A 57 -10.44 -10.85 5.21
CA VAL A 57 -10.93 -10.04 6.34
C VAL A 57 -12.14 -9.21 5.94
N GLY A 58 -12.20 -8.73 4.69
CA GLY A 58 -13.35 -8.01 4.16
C GLY A 58 -14.65 -8.83 4.18
N VAL A 59 -14.58 -10.13 3.89
CA VAL A 59 -15.75 -11.03 4.00
C VAL A 59 -16.23 -11.13 5.44
N PHE A 60 -15.30 -11.30 6.39
CA PHE A 60 -15.64 -11.36 7.81
C PHE A 60 -16.23 -10.04 8.32
N PHE A 61 -15.69 -8.90 7.90
CA PHE A 61 -16.24 -7.58 8.25
C PHE A 61 -17.63 -7.35 7.64
N GLY A 62 -17.88 -7.84 6.42
CA GLY A 62 -19.20 -7.81 5.82
C GLY A 62 -20.23 -8.57 6.66
N MET A 63 -19.90 -9.79 7.09
CA MET A 63 -20.74 -10.57 8.01
C MET A 63 -20.91 -9.89 9.38
N ALA A 64 -19.85 -9.28 9.90
CA ALA A 64 -19.89 -8.57 11.18
C ALA A 64 -20.72 -7.27 11.11
N ALA A 65 -20.76 -6.60 9.95
CA ALA A 65 -21.52 -5.37 9.73
C ALA A 65 -23.04 -5.55 9.89
N ASP A 66 -23.54 -6.77 9.69
CA ASP A 66 -24.95 -7.11 9.86
C ASP A 66 -25.31 -7.42 11.32
N LYS A 67 -24.34 -7.85 12.13
CA LYS A 67 -24.57 -8.26 13.53
C LYS A 67 -24.17 -7.21 14.57
N PHE A 68 -23.22 -6.34 14.24
CA PHE A 68 -22.66 -5.36 15.17
C PHE A 68 -22.97 -3.91 14.76
N ASN A 69 -22.75 -2.97 15.68
CA ASN A 69 -22.92 -1.55 15.39
C ASN A 69 -21.86 -1.09 14.38
N ARG A 70 -22.32 -0.77 13.16
CA ARG A 70 -21.49 -0.37 12.02
C ARG A 70 -20.55 0.80 12.33
N VAL A 71 -21.01 1.78 13.12
CA VAL A 71 -20.23 2.97 13.48
C VAL A 71 -19.06 2.62 14.40
N ARG A 72 -19.29 1.78 15.42
CA ARG A 72 -18.22 1.33 16.33
C ARG A 72 -17.18 0.50 15.58
N LEU A 73 -17.65 -0.37 14.69
CA LEU A 73 -16.76 -1.22 13.89
C LEU A 73 -15.89 -0.36 12.95
N LEU A 74 -16.50 0.64 12.28
CA LEU A 74 -15.78 1.58 11.44
C LEU A 74 -14.73 2.36 12.23
N SER A 75 -15.08 2.86 13.43
CA SER A 75 -14.13 3.58 14.27
C SER A 75 -12.91 2.73 14.66
N LEU A 76 -13.12 1.44 14.95
CA LEU A 76 -12.04 0.52 15.28
C LEU A 76 -11.14 0.27 14.07
N CYS A 77 -11.73 0.02 12.90
CA CYS A 77 -11.02 -0.12 11.63
C CYS A 77 -10.12 1.09 11.34
N THR A 78 -10.66 2.31 11.45
CA THR A 78 -9.92 3.54 11.23
C THR A 78 -8.77 3.72 12.22
N LEU A 79 -8.97 3.39 13.51
CA LEU A 79 -7.91 3.45 14.52
C LEU A 79 -6.77 2.47 14.21
N ILE A 80 -7.10 1.24 13.79
CA ILE A 80 -6.10 0.24 13.41
C ILE A 80 -5.30 0.71 12.18
N SER A 81 -5.98 1.21 11.14
CA SER A 81 -5.31 1.74 9.95
C SER A 81 -4.40 2.91 10.28
N ALA A 82 -4.85 3.87 11.10
CA ALA A 82 -4.06 5.02 11.50
C ALA A 82 -2.82 4.63 12.32
N ALA A 83 -2.98 3.70 13.26
CA ALA A 83 -1.86 3.17 14.04
C ALA A 83 -0.83 2.45 13.14
N ALA A 84 -1.29 1.64 12.18
CA ALA A 84 -0.41 0.98 11.23
C ALA A 84 0.38 1.99 10.40
N ILE A 85 -0.27 3.01 9.84
CA ILE A 85 0.40 4.07 9.06
C ILE A 85 1.45 4.81 9.89
N GLY A 86 1.11 5.20 11.13
CA GLY A 86 2.06 5.88 12.02
C GLY A 86 3.29 5.03 12.34
N LEU A 87 3.12 3.72 12.50
CA LEU A 87 4.20 2.79 12.82
C LEU A 87 5.05 2.40 11.59
N ILE A 88 4.54 2.53 10.36
CA ILE A 88 5.31 2.23 9.13
C ILE A 88 6.58 3.07 9.05
N GLY A 89 6.53 4.34 9.47
CA GLY A 89 7.71 5.22 9.48
C GLY A 89 8.82 4.80 10.45
N MET A 90 8.52 3.93 11.41
CA MET A 90 9.47 3.43 12.41
C MET A 90 10.02 2.03 12.05
N ALA A 91 9.65 1.48 10.90
CA ALA A 91 10.03 0.13 10.51
C ALA A 91 11.51 0.04 10.10
N THR A 92 12.29 -0.72 10.85
CA THR A 92 13.72 -0.96 10.61
C THR A 92 14.03 -2.27 9.90
N SER A 93 13.04 -3.15 9.70
CA SER A 93 13.23 -4.49 9.17
C SER A 93 12.07 -4.87 8.26
N TYR A 94 12.36 -5.69 7.25
CA TYR A 94 11.37 -6.15 6.27
C TYR A 94 10.14 -6.81 6.91
N TRP A 95 10.36 -7.62 7.97
CA TRP A 95 9.27 -8.27 8.70
C TRP A 95 8.33 -7.29 9.40
N HIS A 96 8.84 -6.15 9.89
CA HIS A 96 8.00 -5.10 10.46
C HIS A 96 7.09 -4.51 9.39
N LEU A 97 7.60 -4.29 8.17
CA LEU A 97 6.80 -3.79 7.05
C LEU A 97 5.70 -4.78 6.65
N ILE A 98 5.99 -6.08 6.57
CA ILE A 98 4.96 -7.10 6.29
C ILE A 98 3.86 -7.06 7.36
N LEU A 99 4.23 -7.08 8.64
CA LEU A 99 3.26 -7.10 9.73
C LEU A 99 2.38 -5.85 9.71
N LEU A 100 2.99 -4.68 9.54
CA LEU A 100 2.27 -3.42 9.46
C LEU A 100 1.37 -3.36 8.22
N ARG A 101 1.78 -3.95 7.10
CA ARG A 101 0.95 -4.07 5.90
C ARG A 101 -0.28 -4.95 6.13
N ILE A 102 -0.11 -6.06 6.85
CA ILE A 102 -1.21 -6.94 7.25
C ILE A 102 -2.17 -6.21 8.20
N MET A 103 -1.65 -5.50 9.22
CA MET A 103 -2.48 -4.71 10.13
C MET A 103 -3.27 -3.62 9.39
N LEU A 104 -2.62 -2.92 8.46
CA LEU A 104 -3.27 -1.94 7.60
C LEU A 104 -4.37 -2.57 6.74
N ALA A 105 -4.12 -3.76 6.16
CA ALA A 105 -5.10 -4.49 5.36
C ALA A 105 -6.33 -4.89 6.20
N ILE A 106 -6.14 -5.31 7.45
CA ILE A 106 -7.22 -5.63 8.39
C ILE A 106 -8.09 -4.40 8.67
N GLY A 107 -7.46 -3.25 8.92
CA GLY A 107 -8.18 -2.00 9.19
C GLY A 107 -8.96 -1.50 7.96
N GLU A 108 -8.32 -1.45 6.79
CA GLU A 108 -8.93 -0.95 5.56
C GLU A 108 -10.06 -1.82 5.01
N ALA A 109 -10.00 -3.15 5.23
CA ALA A 109 -10.99 -4.09 4.69
C ALA A 109 -12.45 -3.77 5.08
N GLY A 110 -12.66 -3.23 6.28
CA GLY A 110 -14.00 -2.89 6.79
C GLY A 110 -14.49 -1.49 6.40
N THR A 111 -13.58 -0.56 6.07
CA THR A 111 -13.91 0.87 5.95
C THR A 111 -14.94 1.15 4.85
N ASN A 112 -14.75 0.58 3.66
CA ASN A 112 -15.66 0.75 2.52
C ASN A 112 -17.08 0.19 2.74
N PRO A 113 -17.26 -1.10 3.08
CA PRO A 113 -18.59 -1.67 3.25
C PRO A 113 -19.34 -1.06 4.45
N LEU A 114 -18.64 -0.72 5.54
CA LEU A 114 -19.27 -0.09 6.70
C LEU A 114 -19.71 1.35 6.41
N SER A 115 -18.87 2.14 5.75
CA SER A 115 -19.19 3.53 5.42
C SER A 115 -20.36 3.62 4.45
N THR A 116 -20.36 2.79 3.40
CA THR A 116 -21.45 2.76 2.42
C THR A 116 -22.76 2.24 3.02
N GLY A 117 -22.71 1.26 3.95
CA GLY A 117 -23.87 0.82 4.72
C GLY A 117 -24.48 1.94 5.56
N ILE A 118 -23.66 2.65 6.35
CA ILE A 118 -24.10 3.77 7.20
C ILE A 118 -24.70 4.91 6.35
N LEU A 119 -24.06 5.26 5.24
CA LEU A 119 -24.55 6.29 4.33
C LEU A 119 -25.91 5.92 3.72
N SER A 120 -26.08 4.66 3.36
CA SER A 120 -27.35 4.17 2.79
C SER A 120 -28.48 4.22 3.83
N ASP A 121 -28.18 3.97 5.10
CA ASP A 121 -29.17 4.02 6.18
C ASP A 121 -29.53 5.47 6.57
N LEU A 122 -28.60 6.41 6.44
CA LEU A 122 -28.79 7.80 6.85
C LEU A 122 -29.50 8.68 5.80
N PHE A 123 -29.36 8.36 4.52
CA PHE A 123 -29.85 9.20 3.42
C PHE A 123 -30.98 8.53 2.62
N SER A 124 -31.97 9.34 2.21
CA SER A 124 -33.07 8.92 1.35
C SER A 124 -32.60 8.54 -0.05
N GLU A 125 -33.32 7.64 -0.71
CA GLU A 125 -32.95 7.04 -1.99
C GLU A 125 -32.60 8.07 -3.08
N GLU A 126 -33.36 9.16 -3.17
CA GLU A 126 -33.13 10.26 -4.10
C GLU A 126 -31.77 10.95 -3.94
N LYS A 127 -31.23 10.97 -2.71
CA LYS A 127 -29.94 11.63 -2.39
C LYS A 127 -28.76 10.66 -2.30
N ARG A 128 -29.01 9.35 -2.27
CA ARG A 128 -27.96 8.32 -2.14
C ARG A 128 -26.92 8.41 -3.25
N GLY A 129 -27.36 8.65 -4.49
CA GLY A 129 -26.44 8.78 -5.63
C GLY A 129 -25.42 9.91 -5.44
N LEU A 130 -25.88 11.10 -5.04
CA LEU A 130 -25.00 12.24 -4.78
C LEU A 130 -24.04 11.97 -3.62
N VAL A 131 -24.55 11.40 -2.53
CA VAL A 131 -23.77 11.14 -1.33
C VAL A 131 -22.67 10.09 -1.59
N MET A 132 -22.98 9.03 -2.34
CA MET A 132 -21.98 8.04 -2.76
C MET A 132 -20.96 8.60 -3.75
N ALA A 133 -21.37 9.54 -4.62
CA ALA A 133 -20.44 10.23 -5.51
C ALA A 133 -19.42 11.07 -4.73
N ILE A 134 -19.88 11.83 -3.71
CA ILE A 134 -19.01 12.61 -2.83
C ILE A 134 -18.07 11.69 -2.03
N PHE A 135 -18.58 10.56 -1.53
CA PHE A 135 -17.77 9.56 -0.82
C PHE A 135 -16.66 9.00 -1.72
N ASN A 136 -17.00 8.54 -2.92
CA ASN A 136 -16.02 7.99 -3.87
C ASN A 136 -15.02 9.04 -4.37
N TRP A 137 -15.43 10.31 -4.49
CA TRP A 137 -14.52 11.39 -4.82
C TRP A 137 -13.35 11.51 -3.83
N GLY A 138 -13.57 11.17 -2.56
CA GLY A 138 -12.52 11.14 -1.54
C GLY A 138 -11.35 10.21 -1.88
N ILE A 139 -11.61 9.06 -2.51
CA ILE A 139 -10.56 8.12 -2.94
C ILE A 139 -9.68 8.77 -4.01
N TYR A 140 -10.29 9.37 -5.03
CA TYR A 140 -9.56 10.01 -6.12
C TYR A 140 -8.80 11.25 -5.66
N ALA A 141 -9.40 12.06 -4.79
CA ALA A 141 -8.74 13.21 -4.17
C ALA A 141 -7.53 12.76 -3.34
N GLY A 142 -7.67 11.69 -2.55
CA GLY A 142 -6.58 11.13 -1.76
C GLY A 142 -5.41 10.63 -2.61
N ILE A 143 -5.69 9.90 -3.70
CA ILE A 143 -4.66 9.47 -4.65
C ILE A 143 -3.97 10.69 -5.28
N GLY A 144 -4.72 11.71 -5.69
CA GLY A 144 -4.16 12.93 -6.27
C GLY A 144 -3.27 13.72 -5.31
N LEU A 145 -3.54 13.68 -4.00
CA LEU A 145 -2.69 14.30 -2.98
C LEU A 145 -1.45 13.47 -2.62
N ALA A 146 -1.48 12.16 -2.86
CA ALA A 146 -0.39 11.25 -2.51
C ALA A 146 0.77 11.26 -3.53
N PHE A 147 0.47 11.48 -4.80
CA PHE A 147 1.46 11.52 -5.88
C PHE A 147 1.68 12.97 -6.35
N PRO A 148 2.84 13.60 -6.03
CA PRO A 148 3.19 14.93 -6.54
C PRO A 148 3.60 14.92 -8.02
#